data_AF-A0A3B0MJS7-F1
#
_entry.id   AF-A0A3B0MJS7-F1
#
_cell.length_a   1.000
_cell.length_b   1.000
_cell.length_c   1.000
_cell.angle_alpha   90.00
_cell.angle_beta   90.00
_cell.angle_gamma   90.00
#
_symmetry.space_group_name_H-M   'P 1'
#
loop_
_entity.id
_entity.type
_entity.pdbx_description
1 polymer ?
#
loop_
_entity_poly.entity_id
_entity_poly.type
_entity_poly.pdbx_seq_one_letter_code
_entity_poly.pdbx_strand_id
1 'polypeptide(L)'
;MERPTDILCIGAALWDIIGRTPAPMRVGSDVAGRITRIPGGVALNIAMALVRAGARPDVLAAVGRDTAGDALLTEMAARGVGVAHIYRAPDLPTDTYMAIEGAGGLIAAIADVHSLEMAGPKVLAPLRDGRLASDGAPWRGMIALDGNLTVALLAEIASAPAFGQADLRVAPASPGKGERLLPLLARPGTVFYVNLVFPT
;
A
#
# COMPACT_ATOMS: atom_id res chain seq x y z
N MET A 1 1.28 -2.29 -28.53
CA MET A 1 0.57 -1.28 -27.73
C MET A 1 0.23 -1.90 -26.39
N GLU A 2 0.90 -1.46 -25.32
CA GLU A 2 0.45 -1.78 -23.96
C GLU A 2 -0.92 -1.14 -23.75
N ARG A 3 -1.85 -1.89 -23.18
CA ARG A 3 -3.20 -1.39 -22.85
C ARG A 3 -3.09 -0.53 -21.58
N PRO A 4 -3.80 0.60 -21.50
CA PRO A 4 -3.75 1.49 -20.33
C PRO A 4 -4.08 0.74 -19.02
N THR A 5 -3.43 1.13 -17.93
CA THR A 5 -3.79 0.70 -16.58
C THR A 5 -5.18 1.21 -16.23
N ASP A 6 -6.06 0.34 -15.74
CA ASP A 6 -7.45 0.73 -15.41
C ASP A 6 -7.64 1.10 -13.92
N ILE A 7 -6.70 0.69 -13.05
CA ILE A 7 -6.80 0.87 -11.59
C ILE A 7 -5.43 1.26 -11.02
N LEU A 8 -5.40 2.31 -10.21
CA LEU A 8 -4.22 2.67 -9.42
C LEU A 8 -4.35 2.18 -7.99
N CYS A 9 -3.28 1.67 -7.41
CA CYS A 9 -3.18 1.35 -5.99
C CYS A 9 -2.12 2.24 -5.36
N ILE A 10 -2.52 3.16 -4.47
CA ILE A 10 -1.62 4.15 -3.87
C ILE A 10 -1.46 3.85 -2.39
N GLY A 11 -0.23 3.62 -1.96
CA GLY A 11 0.04 3.28 -0.57
C GLY A 11 1.29 2.45 -0.35
N ALA A 12 1.27 1.64 0.70
CA ALA A 12 2.43 0.85 1.11
C ALA A 12 2.67 -0.36 0.18
N ALA A 13 3.94 -0.54 -0.17
CA ALA A 13 4.50 -1.73 -0.80
C ALA A 13 5.82 -2.04 -0.09
N LEU A 14 5.92 -3.22 0.51
CA LEU A 14 7.00 -3.57 1.44
C LEU A 14 7.26 -5.08 1.46
N TRP A 15 8.22 -5.52 2.27
CA TRP A 15 8.43 -6.94 2.57
C TRP A 15 7.76 -7.37 3.87
N ASP A 16 6.89 -8.39 3.81
CA ASP A 16 6.41 -9.09 4.99
C ASP A 16 7.38 -10.26 5.31
N ILE A 17 7.97 -10.24 6.50
CA ILE A 17 8.78 -11.33 7.06
C ILE A 17 7.95 -12.00 8.16
N ILE A 18 7.41 -13.18 7.88
CA ILE A 18 6.47 -13.85 8.77
C ILE A 18 7.08 -15.16 9.27
N GLY A 19 7.32 -15.24 10.57
CA GLY A 19 7.63 -16.47 11.28
C GLY A 19 6.35 -17.17 11.74
N ARG A 20 6.20 -18.45 11.41
CA ARG A 20 5.03 -19.27 11.78
C ARG A 20 5.44 -20.53 12.52
N THR A 21 4.72 -20.85 13.58
CA THR A 21 4.82 -22.13 14.28
C THR A 21 3.44 -22.66 14.66
N PRO A 22 3.19 -23.98 14.59
CA PRO A 22 1.96 -24.56 15.12
C PRO A 22 1.98 -24.66 16.66
N ALA A 23 3.11 -24.33 17.31
CA ALA A 23 3.23 -24.35 18.75
C ALA A 23 2.55 -23.11 19.38
N PRO A 24 1.99 -23.24 20.60
CA PRO A 24 1.68 -22.07 21.42
C PRO A 24 2.95 -21.27 21.69
N MET A 25 2.86 -19.94 21.58
CA MET A 25 3.97 -19.05 21.91
C MET A 25 3.62 -18.16 23.10
N ARG A 26 4.62 -17.93 23.94
CA ARG A 26 4.63 -17.03 25.09
C ARG A 26 5.84 -16.10 25.00
N VAL A 27 5.84 -15.00 25.76
CA VAL A 27 7.00 -14.12 25.87
C VAL A 27 8.24 -14.96 26.25
N GLY A 28 9.33 -14.82 25.48
CA GLY A 28 10.57 -15.57 25.67
C GLY A 28 10.63 -16.96 25.04
N SER A 29 9.63 -17.36 24.24
CA SER A 29 9.65 -18.67 23.57
C SER A 29 10.76 -18.77 22.52
N ASP A 30 11.40 -19.94 22.48
CA ASP A 30 12.27 -20.40 21.40
C ASP A 30 11.74 -21.75 20.90
N VAL A 31 11.18 -21.78 19.70
CA VAL A 31 10.47 -22.94 19.14
C VAL A 31 10.75 -23.08 17.64
N ALA A 32 10.72 -24.31 17.15
CA ALA A 32 10.84 -24.57 15.72
C ALA A 32 9.64 -24.01 14.92
N GLY A 33 9.92 -23.58 13.70
CA GLY A 33 8.92 -22.98 12.81
C GLY A 33 9.45 -22.75 11.39
N ARG A 34 8.73 -21.94 10.63
CA ARG A 34 9.13 -21.51 9.28
C ARG A 34 9.06 -20.01 9.17
N ILE A 35 10.09 -19.40 8.59
CA ILE A 35 10.13 -17.98 8.27
C ILE A 35 10.02 -17.83 6.77
N THR A 36 9.09 -16.98 6.32
CA THR A 36 8.90 -16.65 4.90
C THR A 36 8.97 -15.15 4.71
N ARG A 37 9.60 -14.74 3.60
CA ARG A 37 9.58 -13.36 3.13
C ARG A 37 8.71 -13.27 1.88
N ILE A 38 7.68 -12.43 1.90
CA ILE A 38 6.72 -12.26 0.79
C ILE A 38 6.43 -10.77 0.55
N PRO A 39 6.09 -10.36 -0.68
CA PRO A 39 5.65 -8.98 -0.93
C PRO A 39 4.37 -8.68 -0.14
N GLY A 40 4.32 -7.51 0.49
CA GLY A 40 3.25 -7.08 1.37
C GLY A 40 2.98 -5.57 1.31
N GLY A 41 2.18 -5.09 2.25
CA GLY A 41 1.64 -3.72 2.25
C GLY A 41 0.23 -3.65 1.65
N VAL A 42 -0.62 -2.76 2.18
CA VAL A 42 -2.05 -2.73 1.86
C VAL A 42 -2.30 -2.47 0.38
N ALA A 43 -1.66 -1.45 -0.20
CA ALA A 43 -1.81 -1.14 -1.62
C ALA A 43 -1.32 -2.29 -2.52
N LEU A 44 -0.18 -2.90 -2.19
CA LEU A 44 0.33 -4.04 -2.94
C LEU A 44 -0.56 -5.28 -2.81
N ASN A 45 -1.11 -5.56 -1.63
CA ASN A 45 -2.05 -6.66 -1.42
C ASN A 45 -3.33 -6.50 -2.24
N ILE A 46 -3.86 -5.26 -2.32
CA ILE A 46 -5.00 -4.93 -3.20
C ILE A 46 -4.62 -5.14 -4.67
N ALA A 47 -3.47 -4.62 -5.11
CA ALA A 47 -3.00 -4.80 -6.48
C ALA A 47 -2.85 -6.29 -6.85
N MET A 48 -2.22 -7.10 -6.00
CA MET A 48 -2.09 -8.55 -6.24
C MET A 48 -3.46 -9.25 -6.30
N ALA A 49 -4.44 -8.82 -5.51
CA ALA A 49 -5.80 -9.36 -5.58
C ALA A 49 -6.51 -8.97 -6.89
N LEU A 50 -6.34 -7.73 -7.34
CA LEU A 50 -6.87 -7.24 -8.61
C LEU A 50 -6.26 -7.99 -9.81
N VAL A 51 -4.95 -8.29 -9.78
CA VAL A 51 -4.33 -9.14 -10.81
C VAL A 51 -4.97 -10.54 -10.84
N ARG A 52 -5.19 -11.16 -9.68
CA ARG A 52 -5.88 -12.47 -9.62
C ARG A 52 -7.32 -12.40 -10.14
N ALA A 53 -7.96 -11.25 -10.06
CA ALA A 53 -9.28 -10.98 -10.63
C ALA A 53 -9.25 -10.62 -12.13
N GLY A 54 -8.08 -10.63 -12.78
CA GLY A 54 -7.92 -10.35 -14.21
C GLY A 54 -7.75 -8.87 -14.56
N ALA A 55 -7.68 -7.97 -13.57
CA ALA A 55 -7.39 -6.56 -13.78
C ALA A 55 -5.89 -6.29 -13.96
N ARG A 56 -5.55 -5.05 -14.34
CA ARG A 56 -4.17 -4.59 -14.52
C ARG A 56 -3.91 -3.35 -13.64
N PRO A 57 -3.59 -3.55 -12.36
CA PRO A 57 -3.29 -2.46 -11.46
C PRO A 57 -1.85 -1.98 -11.60
N ASP A 58 -1.64 -0.69 -11.36
CA ASP A 58 -0.31 -0.11 -11.19
C ASP A 58 -0.19 0.48 -9.77
N VAL A 59 1.00 0.37 -9.18
CA VAL A 59 1.23 0.76 -7.78
C VAL A 59 2.03 2.06 -7.72
N LEU A 60 1.49 3.02 -6.97
CA LEU A 60 2.15 4.26 -6.58
C LEU A 60 2.55 4.13 -5.10
N ALA A 61 3.82 3.77 -4.87
CA ALA A 61 4.39 3.57 -3.55
C ALA A 61 5.82 4.13 -3.49
N ALA A 62 6.40 4.17 -2.29
CA ALA A 62 7.82 4.47 -2.08
C ALA A 62 8.58 3.17 -1.82
N VAL A 63 9.66 2.94 -2.57
CA VAL A 63 10.55 1.78 -2.41
C VAL A 63 12.01 2.26 -2.49
N GLY A 64 12.88 1.74 -1.62
CA GLY A 64 14.29 2.15 -1.59
C GLY A 64 15.05 1.79 -2.86
N ARG A 65 16.18 2.46 -3.07
CA ARG A 65 17.20 2.09 -4.08
C ARG A 65 18.22 1.11 -3.50
N ASP A 66 17.72 0.08 -2.83
CA ASP A 66 18.50 -1.00 -2.24
C ASP A 66 18.16 -2.35 -2.89
N THR A 67 18.99 -3.36 -2.61
CA THR A 67 18.81 -4.73 -3.13
C THR A 67 17.45 -5.31 -2.73
N ALA A 68 16.93 -4.96 -1.56
CA ALA A 68 15.61 -5.41 -1.11
C ALA A 68 14.50 -4.81 -1.98
N GLY A 69 14.62 -3.56 -2.39
CA GLY A 69 13.70 -2.85 -3.27
C GLY A 69 13.74 -3.39 -4.68
N ASP A 70 14.93 -3.64 -5.24
CA ASP A 70 15.05 -4.26 -6.57
C ASP A 70 14.41 -5.66 -6.61
N ALA A 71 14.63 -6.46 -5.56
CA ALA A 71 13.97 -7.75 -5.41
C ALA A 71 12.44 -7.60 -5.28
N LEU A 72 11.96 -6.60 -4.53
CA LEU A 72 10.52 -6.36 -4.35
C LEU A 72 9.84 -6.08 -5.68
N LEU A 73 10.43 -5.19 -6.47
CA LEU A 73 9.87 -4.79 -7.77
C LEU A 73 9.89 -5.94 -8.77
N THR A 74 10.95 -6.74 -8.77
CA THR A 74 11.02 -7.97 -9.58
C THR A 74 9.88 -8.92 -9.24
N GLU A 75 9.62 -9.13 -7.95
CA GLU A 75 8.58 -10.01 -7.44
C GLU A 75 7.16 -9.45 -7.71
N MET A 76 6.97 -8.14 -7.59
CA MET A 76 5.73 -7.46 -7.97
C MET A 76 5.44 -7.64 -9.46
N ALA A 77 6.43 -7.37 -10.33
CA ALA A 77 6.30 -7.50 -11.77
C ALA A 77 6.02 -8.96 -12.19
N ALA A 78 6.70 -9.94 -11.57
CA ALA A 78 6.45 -11.36 -11.80
C ALA A 78 5.03 -11.79 -11.43
N ARG A 79 4.37 -11.06 -10.51
CA ARG A 79 2.96 -11.25 -10.13
C ARG A 79 1.99 -10.43 -11.00
N GLY A 80 2.47 -9.79 -12.06
CA GLY A 80 1.65 -8.99 -13.00
C GLY A 80 1.24 -7.62 -12.48
N VAL A 81 1.84 -7.14 -11.38
CA VAL A 81 1.58 -5.80 -10.84
C VAL A 81 2.42 -4.77 -11.59
N GLY A 82 1.81 -3.66 -11.99
CA GLY A 82 2.52 -2.51 -12.55
C GLY A 82 3.45 -1.87 -11.52
N VAL A 83 4.69 -1.61 -11.94
CA VAL A 83 5.75 -1.02 -11.09
C VAL A 83 6.41 0.21 -11.72
N ALA A 84 5.94 0.63 -12.90
CA ALA A 84 6.58 1.69 -13.69
C ALA A 84 6.58 3.04 -12.97
N HIS A 85 5.62 3.26 -12.08
CA HIS A 85 5.38 4.52 -11.40
C HIS A 85 5.79 4.53 -9.92
N ILE A 86 6.48 3.49 -9.44
CA ILE A 86 7.01 3.45 -8.09
C ILE A 86 8.05 4.56 -7.89
N TYR A 87 7.91 5.34 -6.82
CA TYR A 87 8.93 6.28 -6.40
C TYR A 87 10.12 5.53 -5.79
N ARG A 88 11.23 5.49 -6.52
CA ARG A 88 12.51 4.91 -6.08
C ARG A 88 13.28 5.90 -5.21
N ALA A 89 13.10 5.80 -3.90
CA ALA A 89 13.71 6.70 -2.91
C ALA A 89 15.24 6.47 -2.82
N PRO A 90 16.08 7.48 -3.10
CA PRO A 90 17.53 7.35 -2.97
C PRO A 90 18.03 7.40 -1.52
N ASP A 91 17.21 7.92 -0.62
CA ASP A 91 17.54 8.29 0.76
C ASP A 91 16.72 7.52 1.82
N LEU A 92 15.84 6.62 1.40
CA LEU A 92 15.00 5.81 2.27
C LEU A 92 15.20 4.32 1.96
N PRO A 93 15.18 3.44 2.98
CA PRO A 93 15.27 2.00 2.77
C PRO A 93 13.95 1.45 2.18
N THR A 94 13.98 0.21 1.70
CA THR A 94 12.73 -0.53 1.44
C THR A 94 12.12 -0.99 2.75
N ASP A 95 10.87 -0.58 3.00
CA ASP A 95 10.14 -0.89 4.23
C ASP A 95 9.98 -2.41 4.46
N THR A 96 9.90 -2.80 5.73
CA THR A 96 9.71 -4.19 6.15
C THR A 96 8.71 -4.28 7.31
N TYR A 97 7.81 -5.24 7.22
CA TYR A 97 6.93 -5.63 8.31
C TYR A 97 7.33 -7.02 8.78
N MET A 98 7.53 -7.20 10.07
CA MET A 98 7.88 -8.49 10.66
C MET A 98 6.76 -8.94 11.59
N ALA A 99 6.32 -10.19 11.44
CA ALA A 99 5.31 -10.79 12.29
C ALA A 99 5.73 -12.18 12.76
N ILE A 100 5.30 -12.52 13.97
CA ILE A 100 5.41 -13.86 14.54
C ILE A 100 4.00 -14.37 14.80
N GLU A 101 3.66 -15.50 14.21
CA GLU A 101 2.38 -16.19 14.36
C GLU A 101 2.59 -17.55 15.07
N GLY A 102 1.81 -17.80 16.12
CA GLY A 102 1.74 -19.10 16.80
C GLY A 102 0.41 -19.81 16.52
N ALA A 103 0.13 -20.87 17.27
CA ALA A 103 -1.11 -21.66 17.14
C ALA A 103 -2.41 -20.83 17.18
N GLY A 104 -2.42 -19.71 17.92
CA GLY A 104 -3.59 -18.83 18.10
C GLY A 104 -3.63 -17.61 17.19
N GLY A 105 -2.73 -17.49 16.21
CA GLY A 105 -2.61 -16.31 15.34
C GLY A 105 -1.44 -15.40 15.71
N LEU A 106 -1.59 -14.11 15.43
CA LEU A 106 -0.53 -13.10 15.63
C LEU A 106 -0.13 -12.99 17.10
N ILE A 107 1.16 -13.13 17.37
CA ILE A 107 1.76 -13.01 18.71
C ILE A 107 2.40 -11.64 18.89
N ALA A 108 3.21 -11.22 17.92
CA ALA A 108 3.89 -9.95 17.92
C ALA A 108 4.18 -9.51 16.49
N ALA A 109 4.25 -8.19 16.28
CA ALA A 109 4.70 -7.62 15.03
C ALA A 109 5.46 -6.31 15.25
N ILE A 110 6.37 -6.03 14.32
CA ILE A 110 7.08 -4.76 14.21
C ILE A 110 6.90 -4.26 12.79
N ALA A 111 6.40 -3.03 12.66
CA ALA A 111 6.29 -2.34 11.39
C ALA A 111 7.43 -1.34 11.27
N ASP A 112 8.47 -1.68 10.49
CA ASP A 112 9.47 -0.71 10.05
C ASP A 112 9.02 -0.12 8.71
N VAL A 113 7.99 0.73 8.79
CA VAL A 113 7.23 1.23 7.64
C VAL A 113 7.11 2.74 7.71
N HIS A 114 8.13 3.42 7.20
CA HIS A 114 8.28 4.87 7.32
C HIS A 114 8.37 5.54 5.94
N SER A 115 8.76 4.79 4.91
CA SER A 115 9.16 5.35 3.63
C SER A 115 8.00 6.00 2.88
N LEU A 116 6.79 5.45 2.99
CA LEU A 116 5.60 6.06 2.39
C LEU A 116 5.31 7.45 2.99
N GLU A 117 5.34 7.58 4.31
CA GLU A 117 5.06 8.83 5.00
C GLU A 117 6.16 9.87 4.69
N MET A 118 7.44 9.44 4.69
CA MET A 118 8.59 10.29 4.40
C MET A 118 8.69 10.72 2.93
N ALA A 119 8.30 9.85 2.00
CA ALA A 119 8.26 10.20 0.58
C ALA A 119 7.17 11.24 0.28
N GLY A 120 6.05 11.18 1.01
CA GLY A 120 4.97 12.16 0.94
C GLY A 120 4.47 12.38 -0.50
N PRO A 121 4.37 13.63 -0.99
CA PRO A 121 3.80 13.94 -2.31
C PRO A 121 4.61 13.37 -3.48
N LYS A 122 5.85 12.94 -3.28
CA LYS A 122 6.69 12.35 -4.35
C LYS A 122 6.07 11.07 -4.93
N VAL A 123 5.31 10.31 -4.13
CA VAL A 123 4.60 9.11 -4.62
C VAL A 123 3.45 9.45 -5.56
N LEU A 124 2.96 10.69 -5.55
CA LEU A 124 1.87 11.18 -6.41
C LEU A 124 2.38 11.91 -7.66
N ALA A 125 3.70 12.05 -7.85
CA ALA A 125 4.27 12.78 -8.97
C ALA A 125 3.71 12.37 -10.35
N PRO A 126 3.51 11.06 -10.66
CA PRO A 126 2.92 10.64 -11.94
C PRO A 126 1.53 11.21 -12.24
N LEU A 127 0.75 11.55 -11.21
CA LEU A 127 -0.58 12.14 -11.34
C LEU A 127 -0.54 13.67 -11.48
N ARG A 128 0.65 14.28 -11.45
CA ARG A 128 0.85 15.73 -11.56
C ARG A 128 1.69 16.12 -12.76
N ASP A 129 2.69 15.31 -13.07
CA ASP A 129 3.67 15.57 -14.13
C ASP A 129 3.23 15.07 -15.52
N GLY A 130 2.00 14.57 -15.65
CA GLY A 130 1.41 14.17 -16.93
C GLY A 130 1.68 12.71 -17.32
N ARG A 131 2.43 11.93 -16.53
CA ARG A 131 2.66 10.50 -16.83
C ARG A 131 1.38 9.66 -16.74
N LEU A 132 0.53 9.94 -15.76
CA LEU A 132 -0.77 9.28 -15.56
C LEU A 132 -1.94 10.27 -15.60
N ALA A 133 -1.75 11.47 -15.06
CA ALA A 133 -2.75 12.53 -15.03
C ALA A 133 -2.09 13.89 -14.84
N SER A 134 -2.89 14.95 -14.94
CA SER A 134 -2.54 16.32 -14.56
C SER A 134 -3.79 17.08 -14.15
N ASP A 135 -3.64 18.32 -13.68
CA ASP A 135 -4.79 19.15 -13.34
C ASP A 135 -5.70 19.48 -14.55
N GLY A 136 -5.12 19.53 -15.76
CA GLY A 136 -5.87 19.72 -17.00
C GLY A 136 -6.44 18.44 -17.61
N ALA A 137 -5.94 17.28 -17.20
CA ALA A 137 -6.36 15.96 -17.66
C ALA A 137 -6.41 14.99 -16.47
N PRO A 138 -7.47 15.08 -15.63
CA PRO A 138 -7.54 14.33 -14.39
C PRO A 138 -7.68 12.83 -14.63
N TRP A 139 -7.26 12.04 -13.64
CA TRP A 139 -7.47 10.60 -13.64
C TRP A 139 -8.97 10.27 -13.63
N ARG A 140 -9.40 9.37 -14.51
CA ARG A 140 -10.82 8.99 -14.69
C ARG A 140 -11.12 7.56 -14.24
N GLY A 141 -10.10 6.80 -13.83
CA GLY A 141 -10.22 5.42 -13.40
C GLY A 141 -10.42 5.28 -11.89
N MET A 142 -10.39 4.03 -11.44
CA MET A 142 -10.46 3.70 -10.02
C MET A 142 -9.10 3.92 -9.34
N ILE A 143 -9.12 4.37 -8.09
CA ILE A 143 -7.94 4.46 -7.23
C ILE A 143 -8.24 3.75 -5.91
N ALA A 144 -7.54 2.66 -5.65
CA ALA A 144 -7.48 2.06 -4.33
C ALA A 144 -6.47 2.81 -3.46
N LEU A 145 -6.93 3.35 -2.33
CA LEU A 145 -6.14 4.17 -1.40
C LEU A 145 -5.90 3.44 -0.09
N ASP A 146 -4.65 3.42 0.33
CA ASP A 146 -4.19 2.93 1.62
C ASP A 146 -4.31 4.03 2.71
N GLY A 147 -4.87 3.68 3.86
CA GLY A 147 -4.92 4.54 5.06
C GLY A 147 -3.56 4.81 5.71
N ASN A 148 -2.47 4.18 5.23
CA ASN A 148 -1.10 4.52 5.62
C ASN A 148 -0.62 5.87 5.09
N LEU A 149 -1.30 6.47 4.10
CA LEU A 149 -1.00 7.82 3.64
C LEU A 149 -1.20 8.84 4.78
N THR A 150 -0.43 9.92 4.75
CA THR A 150 -0.53 10.98 5.77
C THR A 150 -1.83 11.78 5.59
N VAL A 151 -2.32 12.40 6.66
CA VAL A 151 -3.52 13.28 6.61
C VAL A 151 -3.35 14.38 5.57
N ALA A 152 -2.15 14.98 5.49
CA ALA A 152 -1.84 16.01 4.52
C ALA A 152 -1.97 15.49 3.07
N LEU A 153 -1.47 14.29 2.79
CA LEU A 153 -1.53 13.69 1.46
C LEU A 153 -2.96 13.27 1.09
N LEU A 154 -3.73 12.77 2.06
CA LEU A 154 -5.15 12.46 1.87
C LEU A 154 -5.98 13.72 1.62
N ALA A 155 -5.70 14.82 2.31
CA ALA A 155 -6.35 16.12 2.06
C ALA A 155 -5.99 16.70 0.68
N GLU A 156 -4.76 16.48 0.24
CA GLU A 156 -4.34 16.84 -1.11
C GLU A 156 -5.07 16.01 -2.17
N ILE A 157 -5.14 14.68 -2.01
CA ILE A 157 -5.92 13.79 -2.89
C ILE A 157 -7.41 14.19 -2.90
N ALA A 158 -7.94 14.65 -1.77
CA ALA A 158 -9.34 15.07 -1.66
C ALA A 158 -9.69 16.30 -2.49
N SER A 159 -8.72 17.18 -2.75
CA SER A 159 -8.95 18.52 -3.31
C SER A 159 -8.25 18.80 -4.64
N ALA A 160 -7.17 18.08 -4.97
CA ALA A 160 -6.39 18.34 -6.17
C ALA A 160 -7.18 18.00 -7.47
N PRO A 161 -7.17 18.88 -8.49
CA PRO A 161 -7.90 18.67 -9.74
C PRO A 161 -7.57 17.36 -10.43
N ALA A 162 -6.29 16.92 -10.41
CA ALA A 162 -5.84 15.64 -10.94
C ALA A 162 -6.65 14.41 -10.46
N PHE A 163 -7.28 14.49 -9.27
CA PHE A 163 -8.10 13.43 -8.70
C PHE A 163 -9.60 13.68 -8.87
N GLY A 164 -10.02 14.82 -9.42
CA GLY A 164 -11.42 15.28 -9.41
C GLY A 164 -12.41 14.37 -10.14
N GLN A 165 -11.94 13.50 -11.04
CA GLN A 165 -12.76 12.51 -11.75
C GLN A 165 -12.47 11.06 -11.32
N ALA A 166 -11.63 10.85 -10.31
CA ALA A 166 -11.27 9.51 -9.84
C ALA A 166 -12.40 8.90 -8.99
N ASP A 167 -12.57 7.58 -9.09
CA ASP A 167 -13.38 6.77 -8.19
C ASP A 167 -12.51 6.22 -7.06
N LEU A 168 -12.67 6.74 -5.84
CA LEU A 168 -11.79 6.43 -4.70
C LEU A 168 -12.32 5.26 -3.88
N ARG A 169 -11.48 4.24 -3.69
CA ARG A 169 -11.76 3.03 -2.91
C ARG A 169 -10.78 2.94 -1.75
N VAL A 170 -11.22 3.25 -0.53
CA VAL A 170 -10.31 3.51 0.59
C VAL A 170 -10.32 2.35 1.59
N ALA A 171 -9.13 1.85 1.95
CA ALA A 171 -8.92 0.83 2.97
C ALA A 171 -8.10 1.42 4.14
N PRO A 172 -8.62 1.49 5.39
CA PRO A 172 -7.99 2.22 6.50
C PRO A 172 -6.67 1.65 7.04
N ALA A 173 -6.23 0.49 6.57
CA ALA A 173 -5.10 -0.31 7.08
C ALA A 173 -5.25 -0.82 8.53
N SER A 174 -5.59 0.03 9.50
CA SER A 174 -5.78 -0.33 10.91
C SER A 174 -6.78 0.59 11.62
N PRO A 175 -7.35 0.18 12.77
CA PRO A 175 -8.31 1.01 13.52
C PRO A 175 -7.74 2.39 13.90
N GLY A 176 -6.47 2.43 14.35
CA GLY A 176 -5.80 3.68 14.74
C GLY A 176 -5.52 4.67 13.60
N LYS A 177 -5.77 4.28 12.35
CA LYS A 177 -5.61 5.15 11.17
C LYS A 177 -6.94 5.64 10.60
N GLY A 178 -8.08 5.23 11.17
CA GLY A 178 -9.41 5.62 10.69
C GLY A 178 -9.62 7.14 10.64
N GLU A 179 -9.17 7.86 11.67
CA GLU A 179 -9.29 9.33 11.75
C GLU A 179 -8.48 10.05 10.65
N ARG A 180 -7.46 9.41 10.08
CA ARG A 180 -6.70 10.01 8.97
C ARG A 180 -7.54 10.19 7.71
N LEU A 181 -8.64 9.44 7.59
CA LEU A 181 -9.50 9.41 6.42
C LEU A 181 -10.53 10.54 6.39
N LEU A 182 -10.66 11.33 7.47
CA LEU A 182 -11.60 12.45 7.56
C LEU A 182 -11.59 13.39 6.34
N PRO A 183 -10.43 13.75 5.73
CA PRO A 183 -10.41 14.63 4.55
C PRO A 183 -11.17 14.06 3.34
N LEU A 184 -11.34 12.74 3.26
CA LEU A 184 -12.00 12.08 2.14
C LEU A 184 -13.52 11.92 2.33
N LEU A 185 -14.06 12.14 3.54
CA LEU A 185 -15.48 11.90 3.84
C LEU A 185 -16.43 12.76 3.00
N ALA A 186 -16.06 14.02 2.77
CA ALA A 186 -16.87 14.95 1.99
C ALA A 186 -16.66 14.82 0.48
N ARG A 187 -15.72 13.98 0.04
CA ARG A 187 -15.36 13.88 -1.38
C ARG A 187 -16.34 12.95 -2.13
N PRO A 188 -17.06 13.43 -3.16
CA PRO A 188 -17.95 12.59 -3.97
C PRO A 188 -17.19 11.46 -4.66
N GLY A 189 -17.83 10.29 -4.82
CA GLY A 189 -17.19 9.13 -5.46
C GLY A 189 -16.15 8.42 -4.59
N THR A 190 -16.22 8.60 -3.26
CA THR A 190 -15.38 7.88 -2.30
C THR A 190 -16.18 6.77 -1.63
N VAL A 191 -15.64 5.54 -1.62
CA VAL A 191 -16.20 4.38 -0.91
C VAL A 191 -15.16 3.85 0.08
N PHE A 192 -15.57 3.65 1.32
CA PHE A 192 -14.73 3.15 2.40
C PHE A 192 -15.00 1.67 2.65
N TYR A 193 -13.95 0.85 2.68
CA TYR A 193 -13.99 -0.57 3.02
C TYR A 193 -13.46 -0.73 4.44
N VAL A 194 -14.37 -0.77 5.42
CA VAL A 194 -14.04 -0.79 6.85
C VAL A 194 -14.47 -2.11 7.48
N ASN A 195 -13.65 -2.61 8.41
CA ASN A 195 -14.00 -3.73 9.27
C ASN A 195 -14.71 -3.22 10.52
N LEU A 196 -15.62 -4.01 11.05
CA LEU A 196 -16.27 -3.73 12.32
C LEU A 196 -15.27 -4.04 13.44
N VAL A 197 -14.96 -3.03 14.26
CA VAL A 197 -14.07 -3.17 15.42
C VAL A 197 -14.93 -3.06 16.67
N PHE A 198 -14.88 -4.06 17.53
CA PHE A 198 -15.51 -3.99 18.84
C PHE A 198 -14.56 -3.27 19.80
N PRO A 199 -15.03 -2.28 20.58
CA PRO A 199 -14.20 -1.69 21.62
C PRO A 199 -13.82 -2.78 22.64
N THR A 200 -12.52 -2.92 22.90
CA THR A 200 -11.96 -3.75 23.96
C THR A 200 -12.16 -3.12 25.32
#